data_AF-V7DD52-F1
#
_entry.id   AF-V7DD52-F1
#
_cell.length_a   1.000
_cell.length_b   1.000
_cell.length_c   1.000
_cell.angle_alpha   90.00
_cell.angle_beta   90.00
_cell.angle_gamma   90.00
#
_symmetry.space_group_name_H-M   'P 1'
#
loop_
_entity.id
_entity.type
_entity.pdbx_description
1 polymer ?
#
loop_
_entity_poly.entity_id
_entity_poly.type
_entity_poly.pdbx_seq_one_letter_code
_entity_poly.pdbx_strand_id
1 'polypeptide(L)'
;MEKKDSRITIRLTQSEINQLKSKMADAGYTSAGAFIRDSVATGKVRPKISSNIVVIAKELATLAGMIKGDRPKSDLLNKVRAIASANAGGVV
;
A
#
# COMPACT_ATOMS: atom_id res chain seq x y z
N MET A 1 -15.39 -15.33 -25.05
CA MET A 1 -14.24 -14.45 -24.76
C MET A 1 -14.72 -13.02 -24.95
N GLU A 2 -15.10 -12.32 -23.88
CA GLU A 2 -15.67 -10.98 -23.99
C GLU A 2 -14.61 -9.90 -24.31
N LYS A 3 -15.08 -8.91 -25.06
CA LYS A 3 -14.34 -7.99 -25.94
C LYS A 3 -13.32 -7.12 -25.19
N LYS A 4 -12.05 -7.26 -25.56
CA LYS A 4 -10.94 -6.35 -25.19
C LYS A 4 -10.79 -5.14 -26.13
N ASP A 5 -11.74 -4.91 -27.04
CA ASP A 5 -11.56 -3.97 -28.17
C ASP A 5 -12.03 -2.53 -27.91
N SER A 6 -12.70 -2.24 -26.80
CA SER A 6 -13.14 -0.87 -26.51
C SER A 6 -12.03 -0.08 -25.81
N ARG A 7 -11.18 0.58 -26.62
CA ARG A 7 -10.15 1.52 -26.12
C ARG A 7 -10.74 2.90 -25.91
N ILE A 8 -10.66 3.42 -24.67
CA ILE A 8 -11.04 4.79 -24.34
C ILE A 8 -9.77 5.64 -24.23
N THR A 9 -9.75 6.82 -24.86
CA THR A 9 -8.67 7.79 -24.71
C THR A 9 -9.19 8.99 -23.92
N ILE A 10 -8.54 9.28 -22.79
CA ILE A 10 -8.86 10.41 -21.91
C ILE A 10 -7.69 11.39 -22.00
N ARG A 11 -7.96 12.65 -22.32
CA ARG A 11 -6.95 13.72 -22.29
C ARG A 11 -7.01 14.39 -20.93
N LEU A 12 -5.84 14.53 -20.30
CA LEU A 12 -5.66 15.16 -19.00
C LEU A 12 -4.58 16.22 -19.13
N THR A 13 -4.76 17.32 -18.42
CA THR A 13 -3.71 18.30 -18.17
C THR A 13 -2.62 17.71 -17.27
N GLN A 14 -1.44 18.34 -17.23
CA GLN A 14 -0.35 17.88 -16.38
C GLN A 14 -0.73 17.84 -14.89
N SER A 15 -1.51 18.82 -14.42
CA SER A 15 -2.00 18.85 -13.04
C SER A 15 -2.90 17.66 -12.73
N GLU A 16 -3.82 17.33 -13.64
CA GLU A 16 -4.72 16.17 -13.48
C GLU A 16 -3.96 14.84 -13.54
N ILE A 17 -2.92 14.73 -14.37
CA ILE A 17 -2.03 13.55 -14.39
C ILE A 17 -1.34 13.37 -13.03
N ASN A 18 -0.85 14.46 -12.43
CA ASN A 18 -0.19 14.41 -11.13
C ASN A 18 -1.18 14.01 -10.02
N GLN A 19 -2.39 14.55 -10.04
CA GLN A 19 -3.45 14.17 -9.11
C GLN A 19 -3.85 12.68 -9.28
N LEU A 20 -3.95 12.20 -10.52
CA LEU A 20 -4.25 10.79 -10.81
C LEU A 20 -3.15 9.88 -10.23
N LYS A 21 -1.88 10.21 -10.44
CA LYS A 21 -0.74 9.44 -9.89
C LYS A 21 -0.76 9.39 -8.37
N SER A 22 -1.05 10.50 -7.68
CA SER A 22 -1.19 10.53 -6.22
C SER A 22 -2.31 9.61 -5.74
N LYS A 23 -3.52 9.78 -6.30
CA LYS A 23 -4.68 8.94 -5.94
C LYS A 23 -4.45 7.46 -6.20
N MET A 24 -3.74 7.14 -7.29
CA MET A 24 -3.33 5.77 -7.58
C MET A 24 -2.36 5.23 -6.53
N ALA A 25 -1.34 6.00 -6.16
CA ALA A 25 -0.34 5.61 -5.16
C ALA A 25 -0.99 5.38 -3.79
N ASP A 26 -1.83 6.32 -3.34
CA ASP A 26 -2.55 6.23 -2.07
C ASP A 26 -3.45 4.99 -2.01
N ALA A 27 -4.01 4.60 -3.15
CA ALA A 27 -4.87 3.43 -3.29
C ALA A 27 -4.11 2.11 -3.55
N GLY A 28 -2.80 2.15 -3.75
CA GLY A 28 -1.97 0.98 -4.06
C GLY A 28 -2.09 0.47 -5.50
N TYR A 29 -2.43 1.32 -6.46
CA TYR A 29 -2.53 0.97 -7.88
C TYR A 29 -1.28 1.39 -8.66
N THR A 30 -0.72 0.45 -9.42
CA THR A 30 0.42 0.71 -10.32
C THR A 30 -0.03 1.04 -11.75
N SER A 31 -1.27 0.72 -12.11
CA SER A 31 -1.83 0.94 -13.45
C SER A 31 -3.05 1.86 -13.41
N ALA A 32 -3.01 2.94 -14.18
CA ALA A 32 -4.12 3.90 -14.29
C ALA A 32 -5.39 3.24 -14.81
N GLY A 33 -5.27 2.32 -15.79
CA GLY A 33 -6.42 1.60 -16.32
C GLY A 33 -7.11 0.71 -15.28
N ALA A 34 -6.33 0.07 -14.39
CA ALA A 34 -6.91 -0.72 -13.30
C ALA A 34 -7.62 0.18 -12.27
N PHE A 35 -6.98 1.27 -11.88
CA PHE A 35 -7.57 2.25 -10.96
C PHE A 35 -8.86 2.87 -11.50
N ILE A 36 -8.84 3.33 -12.76
CA ILE A 36 -9.99 3.95 -13.42
C ILE A 36 -11.13 2.94 -13.58
N ARG A 37 -10.83 1.71 -14.01
CA ARG A 37 -11.87 0.67 -14.13
C ARG A 37 -12.51 0.35 -12.79
N ASP A 38 -11.73 0.15 -11.74
CA ASP A 38 -12.28 -0.16 -10.42
C ASP A 38 -13.08 1.02 -9.86
N SER A 39 -12.57 2.25 -10.01
CA SER A 39 -13.25 3.48 -9.60
C SER A 39 -14.58 3.68 -10.33
N VAL A 40 -14.60 3.53 -11.66
CA VAL A 40 -15.81 3.74 -12.49
C VAL A 40 -16.81 2.60 -12.36
N ALA A 41 -16.35 1.33 -12.32
CA ALA A 41 -17.23 0.17 -12.30
C ALA A 41 -17.85 -0.10 -10.93
N THR A 42 -17.16 0.22 -9.84
CA THR A 42 -17.60 -0.16 -8.49
C THR A 42 -17.90 1.03 -7.58
N GLY A 43 -17.54 2.26 -7.98
CA GLY A 43 -17.65 3.45 -7.14
C GLY A 43 -16.78 3.40 -5.88
N LYS A 44 -15.95 2.37 -5.73
CA LYS A 44 -15.11 2.11 -4.55
C LYS A 44 -13.72 1.72 -5.00
N VAL A 45 -12.74 2.55 -4.65
CA VAL A 45 -11.34 2.17 -4.80
C VAL A 45 -11.01 1.22 -3.65
N ARG A 46 -10.92 -0.10 -3.90
CA ARG A 46 -10.46 -1.01 -2.85
C ARG A 46 -8.98 -0.70 -2.56
N PRO A 47 -8.61 -0.36 -1.31
CA PRO A 47 -7.21 -0.18 -0.96
C PRO A 47 -6.53 -1.52 -1.17
N LYS A 48 -5.63 -1.58 -2.15
CA LYS A 48 -4.78 -2.76 -2.30
C LYS A 48 -3.81 -2.72 -1.14
N ILE A 49 -3.93 -3.70 -0.24
CA ILE A 49 -3.00 -3.87 0.88
C ILE A 49 -1.60 -3.92 0.27
N SER A 50 -0.80 -2.88 0.52
CA SER A 50 0.57 -2.84 0.04
C SER A 50 1.36 -3.94 0.74
N SER A 51 2.33 -4.54 0.04
CA SER A 51 3.22 -5.55 0.62
C SER A 51 3.87 -5.06 1.93
N ASN A 52 4.12 -3.75 2.03
CA ASN A 52 4.68 -3.12 3.22
C ASN A 52 3.77 -3.24 4.44
N ILE A 53 2.45 -3.08 4.28
CA ILE A 53 1.49 -3.22 5.38
C ILE A 53 1.48 -4.66 5.92
N VAL A 54 1.56 -5.66 5.03
CA VAL A 54 1.60 -7.08 5.44
C VAL A 54 2.88 -7.39 6.22
N VAL A 55 4.03 -6.86 5.75
CA VAL A 55 5.30 -7.01 6.46
C VAL A 55 5.24 -6.35 7.83
N ILE A 56 4.76 -5.11 7.93
CA ILE A 56 4.61 -4.40 9.21
C ILE A 56 3.69 -5.18 10.16
N ALA A 57 2.57 -5.71 9.68
CA ALA A 57 1.66 -6.52 10.49
C ALA A 57 2.34 -7.79 11.05
N LYS A 58 3.16 -8.46 10.23
CA LYS A 58 3.93 -9.64 10.67
C LYS A 58 4.97 -9.29 11.74
N GLU A 59 5.63 -8.14 11.58
CA GLU A 59 6.62 -7.67 12.54
C GLU A 59 5.97 -7.27 13.88
N LEU A 60 4.80 -6.64 13.85
CA LEU A 60 4.00 -6.35 15.05
C LEU A 60 3.53 -7.63 15.76
N ALA A 61 3.12 -8.65 15.01
CA ALA A 61 2.77 -9.95 15.58
C ALA A 61 3.97 -10.61 16.28
N THR A 62 5.16 -10.47 15.69
CA THR A 62 6.42 -10.96 16.29
C THR A 62 6.74 -10.21 17.59
N LEU A 63 6.59 -8.88 17.60
CA LEU A 63 6.77 -8.07 18.82
C LEU A 63 5.78 -8.49 19.92
N ALA A 64 4.52 -8.74 19.58
CA ALA A 64 3.53 -9.24 20.54
C ALA A 64 3.93 -10.60 21.12
N GLY A 65 4.52 -11.49 20.29
CA GLY A 65 5.11 -12.74 20.77
C GLY A 65 6.28 -12.54 21.73
N MET A 66 7.17 -11.58 21.44
CA MET A 66 8.29 -11.24 22.32
C MET A 66 7.82 -10.68 23.68
N ILE A 67 6.77 -9.86 23.69
CA ILE A 67 6.16 -9.35 24.93
C ILE A 67 5.57 -10.51 25.75
N LYS A 68 4.84 -11.43 25.10
CA LYS A 68 4.27 -12.61 25.77
C LYS A 68 5.34 -13.57 26.30
N GLY A 69 6.49 -13.64 25.63
CA GLY A 69 7.64 -14.44 26.05
C GLY A 69 8.56 -13.73 27.04
N ASP A 70 8.12 -12.62 27.62
CA ASP A 70 8.84 -11.82 28.63
C ASP A 70 10.28 -11.46 28.22
N ARG A 71 10.46 -11.15 26.93
CA ARG A 71 11.77 -10.77 26.38
C ARG A 71 12.26 -9.47 27.02
N PRO A 72 13.59 -9.29 27.17
CA PRO A 72 14.15 -8.08 27.75
C PRO A 72 13.67 -6.80 27.05
N LYS A 73 13.45 -5.74 27.83
CA LYS A 73 13.03 -4.42 27.32
C LYS A 73 13.93 -3.90 26.20
N SER A 74 15.23 -4.18 26.26
CA SER A 74 16.20 -3.82 25.21
C SER A 74 15.84 -4.43 23.85
N ASP A 75 15.46 -5.72 23.83
CA ASP A 75 15.09 -6.46 22.62
C ASP A 75 13.79 -5.92 22.04
N LEU A 76 12.81 -5.63 22.91
CA LEU A 76 11.53 -5.04 22.52
C LEU A 76 11.73 -3.66 21.88
N LEU A 77 12.55 -2.79 22.49
CA LEU A 77 12.83 -1.46 21.97
C LEU A 77 13.57 -1.51 20.62
N ASN A 78 14.52 -2.44 20.46
CA ASN A 78 15.20 -2.64 19.18
C ASN A 78 14.21 -3.07 18.09
N LYS A 79 13.29 -3.99 18.42
CA LYS A 79 12.26 -4.44 17.49
C LYS A 79 11.30 -3.31 17.10
N VAL A 80 10.87 -2.50 18.07
CA VAL A 80 10.02 -1.32 17.83
C VAL A 80 10.72 -0.31 16.91
N ARG A 81 12.01 -0.03 17.13
CA ARG A 81 12.79 0.86 16.24
C ARG A 81 12.87 0.32 14.81
N ALA A 82 13.14 -0.97 14.64
CA ALA A 82 13.19 -1.58 13.31
C ALA A 82 11.85 -1.47 12.56
N ILE A 83 10.73 -1.70 13.25
CA ILE A 83 9.38 -1.54 12.70
C ILE A 83 9.12 -0.08 12.30
N ALA A 84 9.49 0.87 13.16
CA ALA A 84 9.33 2.29 12.89
C ALA A 84 10.13 2.74 11.67
N SER A 85 11.38 2.28 11.53
CA SER A 85 12.22 2.56 10.35
C SER A 85 11.63 2.00 9.06
N ALA A 86 11.13 0.75 9.08
CA ALA A 86 10.48 0.14 7.92
C ALA A 86 9.17 0.85 7.53
N ASN A 87 8.39 1.32 8.51
CA ASN A 87 7.16 2.06 8.26
C ASN A 87 7.39 3.48 7.72
N ALA A 88 8.51 4.12 8.11
CA ALA A 88 8.88 5.45 7.62
C ALA A 88 9.39 5.48 6.18
N GLY A 89 9.36 4.34 5.46
CA GLY A 89 9.89 4.23 4.09
C GLY A 89 11.40 4.01 4.04
N GLY A 90 12.03 3.68 5.17
CA GLY A 90 13.42 3.25 5.21
C GLY A 90 13.57 1.89 4.57
N VAL A 91 13.92 1.90 3.27
CA VAL A 91 14.58 0.76 2.62
C VAL A 91 15.83 0.47 3.44
N VAL A 92 15.94 -0.74 3.98
CA VAL A 92 17.22 -1.31 4.41
C VAL A 92 17.80 -2.05 3.22
#